data_AF-A0A9P7DJJ8-F1
#
_entry.id   AF-A0A9P7DJJ8-F1
#
_cell.length_a   1.000
_cell.length_b   1.000
_cell.length_c   1.000
_cell.angle_alpha   90.00
_cell.angle_beta   90.00
_cell.angle_gamma   90.00
#
_symmetry.space_group_name_H-M   'P 1'
#
loop_
_entity.id
_entity.type
_entity.pdbx_description
1 polymer ?
#
loop_
_entity_poly.entity_id
_entity_poly.type
_entity_poly.pdbx_seq_one_letter_code
_entity_poly.pdbx_strand_id
1 'polypeptide(L)'
;SYLAHRSKVKLGQKLYAEALSDAEKVIELNPSSYLGYELKHAALHGSQRYDDAFKAFTIMLSKLDDALDPQIRQLRQKYVSPSEVEDAIRRAIHAQLENAPLRLLNTSTGRLCDRDAQINAFMQSTEYKELLHSFGMHAPLQTEPIKEAVVKYFSWVMLSHRWERKEPLLHDIQGRDIYDLDPVGTVVKLQKFCEVARDAGHRWAWIDTCCINQNNNVEVQQSVNSMFVWYHYSALTIVYLSDVPPSSESGALASSIWNTRGWTVQEFLAPKVVLFYQADWTLYLDDRSRNHKHSLAITQELERSTGISARALVDFRPGMRGAREKLQWASTRVTTLQEDIAYSLFGIFGVHLPVIYGEKRQNALGRLLQEIIAHSGDITALDWVGQSSNFNSCLPANISSYKALSCALPSLSERDMQNSVSSSRNNIFAVESASKLYTILENLSVPRFANARLQLPCIVFPLTEVRRRPGQDGDTCFIYDVKADGLQDLLVITEDKLGQFSPARRTRRTFLLVRPWNRHDLGLINFADETHSTEDWPEPGSPGYNEQTTRELRLIVRLGQPFGGLLLAQQWGGEYKRIASDNNIIAQVKDTASVDDMMDIRMLEIL
;
A
#
# COMPACT_ATOMS: atom_id res chain seq x y z
N SER A 1 -60.95 -17.15 0.89
CA SER A 1 -60.37 -16.99 -0.46
C SER A 1 -60.60 -15.62 -1.09
N TYR A 2 -61.85 -15.13 -1.19
CA TYR A 2 -62.14 -13.80 -1.77
C TYR A 2 -61.35 -12.65 -1.10
N LEU A 3 -61.39 -12.56 0.24
CA LEU A 3 -60.67 -11.53 1.00
C LEU A 3 -59.16 -11.58 0.81
N ALA A 4 -58.58 -12.79 0.75
CA ALA A 4 -57.15 -12.97 0.51
C ALA A 4 -56.73 -12.48 -0.88
N HIS A 5 -57.55 -12.75 -1.91
CA HIS A 5 -57.29 -12.27 -3.26
C HIS A 5 -57.42 -10.73 -3.34
N ARG A 6 -58.45 -10.16 -2.69
CA ARG A 6 -58.63 -8.71 -2.61
C ARG A 6 -57.46 -8.01 -1.91
N SER A 7 -56.96 -8.59 -0.82
CA SER A 7 -55.77 -8.10 -0.12
C SER A 7 -54.53 -8.11 -1.04
N LYS A 8 -54.29 -9.20 -1.79
CA LYS A 8 -53.18 -9.25 -2.78
C LYS A 8 -53.27 -8.17 -3.85
N VAL A 9 -54.46 -7.92 -4.39
CA VAL A 9 -54.67 -6.86 -5.40
C VAL A 9 -54.35 -5.48 -4.80
N LYS A 10 -54.82 -5.22 -3.57
CA LYS A 10 -54.55 -3.96 -2.86
C LYS A 10 -53.07 -3.76 -2.53
N LEU A 11 -52.34 -4.83 -2.18
CA LEU A 11 -50.88 -4.79 -2.01
C LEU A 11 -50.19 -4.35 -3.31
N GLY A 12 -50.59 -4.90 -4.45
CA GLY A 12 -50.06 -4.51 -5.77
C GLY A 12 -50.34 -3.04 -6.12
N GLN A 13 -51.40 -2.46 -5.58
CA GLN A 13 -51.77 -1.05 -5.73
C GLN A 13 -51.16 -0.13 -4.65
N LYS A 14 -50.32 -0.67 -3.75
CA LYS A 14 -49.75 0.06 -2.59
C LYS A 14 -50.78 0.60 -1.60
N LEU A 15 -51.99 0.04 -1.57
CA LEU A 15 -53.06 0.39 -0.62
C LEU A 15 -52.90 -0.43 0.67
N TYR A 16 -51.81 -0.20 1.40
CA TYR A 16 -51.38 -1.08 2.48
C TYR A 16 -52.35 -1.14 3.68
N ALA A 17 -52.97 -0.02 4.06
CA ALA A 17 -53.94 0.00 5.17
C ALA A 17 -55.20 -0.83 4.86
N GLU A 18 -55.70 -0.75 3.63
CA GLU A 18 -56.85 -1.53 3.19
C GLU A 18 -56.51 -3.01 2.99
N ALA A 19 -55.29 -3.29 2.51
CA ALA A 19 -54.78 -4.65 2.40
C ALA A 19 -54.64 -5.31 3.78
N LEU A 20 -54.20 -4.54 4.78
CA LEU A 20 -54.08 -4.97 6.17
C LEU A 20 -55.45 -5.34 6.77
N SER A 21 -56.46 -4.48 6.58
CA SER A 21 -57.83 -4.76 7.06
C SER A 21 -58.40 -6.05 6.45
N ASP A 22 -58.12 -6.31 5.17
CA ASP A 22 -58.54 -7.55 4.51
C ASP A 22 -57.75 -8.77 5.02
N ALA A 23 -56.45 -8.62 5.32
CA ALA A 23 -55.63 -9.67 5.90
C ALA A 23 -56.08 -10.05 7.32
N GLU A 24 -56.43 -9.07 8.15
CA GLU A 24 -56.94 -9.30 9.50
C GLU A 24 -58.26 -10.07 9.50
N LYS A 25 -59.18 -9.74 8.58
CA LYS A 25 -60.42 -10.52 8.39
C LYS A 25 -60.15 -11.95 7.92
N VAL A 26 -59.10 -12.18 7.12
CA VAL A 26 -58.69 -13.56 6.75
C VAL A 26 -58.21 -14.33 7.98
N ILE A 27 -57.45 -13.68 8.88
CA ILE A 27 -56.99 -14.29 10.14
C ILE A 27 -58.17 -14.56 11.08
N GLU A 28 -59.12 -13.63 11.22
CA GLU A 28 -60.33 -13.81 12.04
C GLU A 28 -61.16 -15.02 11.59
N LEU A 29 -61.32 -15.19 10.28
CA LEU A 29 -62.09 -16.30 9.70
C LEU A 29 -61.36 -17.65 9.77
N ASN A 30 -60.02 -17.64 9.77
CA ASN A 30 -59.22 -18.85 9.89
C ASN A 30 -57.86 -18.57 10.57
N PRO A 31 -57.80 -18.60 11.90
CA PRO A 31 -56.58 -18.28 12.67
C PRO A 31 -55.43 -19.26 12.47
N SER A 32 -55.71 -20.46 11.96
CA SER A 32 -54.71 -21.51 11.71
C SER A 32 -54.07 -21.41 10.32
N SER A 33 -54.60 -20.56 9.44
CA SER A 33 -54.08 -20.40 8.08
C SER A 33 -52.88 -19.46 8.04
N TYR A 34 -51.75 -19.93 7.49
CA TYR A 34 -50.56 -19.10 7.29
C TYR A 34 -50.83 -17.91 6.35
N LEU A 35 -51.73 -18.06 5.37
CA LEU A 35 -51.99 -17.08 4.30
C LEU A 35 -52.46 -15.72 4.84
N GLY A 36 -53.23 -15.72 5.94
CA GLY A 36 -53.66 -14.48 6.58
C GLY A 36 -52.49 -13.70 7.17
N TYR A 37 -51.56 -14.41 7.82
CA TYR A 37 -50.35 -13.82 8.39
C TYR A 37 -49.34 -13.40 7.33
N GLU A 38 -49.23 -14.12 6.21
CA GLU A 38 -48.42 -13.71 5.04
C GLU A 38 -48.88 -12.35 4.49
N LEU A 39 -50.18 -12.19 4.28
CA LEU A 39 -50.77 -10.94 3.77
C LEU A 39 -50.64 -9.81 4.79
N LYS A 40 -50.83 -10.11 6.08
CA LYS A 40 -50.65 -9.15 7.18
C LYS A 40 -49.21 -8.68 7.24
N HIS A 41 -48.23 -9.58 7.12
CA HIS A 41 -46.82 -9.23 7.03
C HIS A 41 -46.56 -8.29 5.84
N ALA A 42 -46.98 -8.65 4.63
CA ALA A 42 -46.71 -7.87 3.43
C ALA A 42 -47.32 -6.45 3.51
N ALA A 43 -48.52 -6.31 4.09
CA ALA A 43 -49.16 -5.01 4.28
C ALA A 43 -48.44 -4.15 5.33
N LEU A 44 -48.04 -4.75 6.46
CA LEU A 44 -47.29 -4.05 7.51
C LEU A 44 -45.90 -3.64 7.03
N HIS A 45 -45.21 -4.51 6.29
CA HIS A 45 -43.91 -4.23 5.68
C HIS A 45 -43.99 -3.07 4.70
N GLY A 46 -44.96 -3.10 3.76
CA GLY A 46 -45.17 -2.00 2.81
C GLY A 46 -45.52 -0.66 3.48
N SER A 47 -46.12 -0.71 4.68
CA SER A 47 -46.42 0.46 5.52
C SER A 47 -45.25 0.88 6.43
N GLN A 48 -44.07 0.29 6.30
CA GLN A 48 -42.89 0.52 7.15
C GLN A 48 -43.11 0.22 8.65
N ARG A 49 -44.13 -0.60 8.99
CA ARG A 49 -44.41 -1.06 10.36
C ARG A 49 -43.66 -2.36 10.66
N TYR A 50 -42.34 -2.26 10.63
CA TYR A 50 -41.40 -3.39 10.66
C TYR A 50 -41.55 -4.31 11.87
N ASP A 51 -41.67 -3.76 13.09
CA ASP A 51 -41.77 -4.58 14.31
C ASP A 51 -43.06 -5.43 14.35
N ASP A 52 -44.17 -4.90 13.83
CA ASP A 52 -45.44 -5.63 13.73
C ASP A 52 -45.43 -6.64 12.57
N ALA A 53 -44.79 -6.27 11.45
CA ALA A 53 -44.59 -7.16 10.32
C ALA A 53 -43.78 -8.40 10.74
N PHE A 54 -42.76 -8.21 11.58
CA PHE A 54 -41.95 -9.29 12.13
C PHE A 54 -42.77 -10.29 12.94
N LYS A 55 -43.58 -9.79 13.88
CA LYS A 55 -44.46 -10.65 14.69
C LYS A 55 -45.40 -11.48 13.81
N ALA A 56 -45.99 -10.85 12.79
CA ALA A 56 -46.85 -11.55 11.85
C ALA A 56 -46.10 -12.65 11.08
N PHE A 57 -44.84 -12.41 10.69
CA PHE A 57 -43.99 -13.39 10.01
C PHE A 57 -43.60 -14.56 10.90
N THR A 58 -43.19 -14.32 12.15
CA THR A 58 -42.87 -15.39 13.09
C THR A 58 -44.08 -16.29 13.35
N ILE A 59 -45.28 -15.69 13.48
CA ILE A 59 -46.52 -16.46 13.61
C ILE A 59 -46.79 -17.24 12.33
N MET A 60 -46.62 -16.63 11.15
CA MET A 60 -46.78 -17.31 9.85
C MET A 60 -45.89 -18.55 9.75
N LEU A 61 -44.59 -18.45 10.11
CA LEU A 61 -43.66 -19.58 10.10
C LEU A 61 -44.11 -20.69 11.05
N SER A 62 -44.51 -20.35 12.28
CA SER A 62 -45.09 -21.33 13.22
C SER A 62 -46.33 -22.03 12.64
N LYS A 63 -47.23 -21.29 11.95
CA LYS A 63 -48.40 -21.91 11.29
C LYS A 63 -48.04 -22.84 10.13
N LEU A 64 -46.93 -22.57 9.42
CA LEU A 64 -46.42 -23.47 8.40
C LEU A 64 -45.82 -24.75 9.01
N ASP A 65 -45.09 -24.61 10.12
CA ASP A 65 -44.47 -25.73 10.84
C ASP A 65 -45.53 -26.65 11.48
N ASP A 66 -46.58 -26.07 12.05
CA ASP A 66 -47.69 -26.77 12.73
C ASP A 66 -48.77 -27.32 11.77
N ALA A 67 -48.64 -27.11 10.46
CA ALA A 67 -49.68 -27.47 9.50
C ALA A 67 -49.87 -28.99 9.37
N LEU A 68 -51.11 -29.48 9.50
CA LEU A 68 -51.43 -30.90 9.35
C LEU A 68 -51.10 -31.43 7.95
N ASP A 69 -51.29 -30.60 6.92
CA ASP A 69 -51.03 -30.94 5.52
C ASP A 69 -49.51 -30.95 5.21
N PRO A 70 -48.95 -32.10 4.76
CA PRO A 70 -47.54 -32.20 4.37
C PRO A 70 -47.13 -31.25 3.24
N GLN A 71 -48.03 -30.92 2.31
CA GLN A 71 -47.73 -29.99 1.21
C GLN A 71 -47.57 -28.55 1.73
N ILE A 72 -48.34 -28.17 2.76
CA ILE A 72 -48.20 -26.86 3.41
C ILE A 72 -46.90 -26.81 4.21
N ARG A 73 -46.54 -27.88 4.92
CA ARG A 73 -45.24 -27.99 5.61
C ARG A 73 -44.05 -27.86 4.66
N GLN A 74 -44.14 -28.40 3.44
CA GLN A 74 -43.09 -28.20 2.42
C GLN A 74 -42.89 -26.73 2.02
N LEU A 75 -43.92 -25.88 2.13
CA LEU A 75 -43.77 -24.45 1.85
C LEU A 75 -42.81 -23.77 2.83
N ARG A 76 -42.59 -24.32 4.04
CA ARG A 76 -41.61 -23.81 5.00
C ARG A 76 -40.20 -23.70 4.42
N GLN A 77 -39.83 -24.63 3.54
CA GLN A 77 -38.52 -24.68 2.88
C GLN A 77 -38.27 -23.47 1.96
N LYS A 78 -39.32 -22.72 1.60
CA LYS A 78 -39.21 -21.50 0.78
C LYS A 78 -38.85 -20.27 1.59
N TYR A 79 -38.91 -20.32 2.91
CA TYR A 79 -38.69 -19.16 3.79
C TYR A 79 -37.43 -19.35 4.64
N VAL A 80 -36.67 -18.26 4.78
CA VAL A 80 -35.45 -18.22 5.60
C VAL A 80 -35.83 -17.85 7.03
N SER A 81 -35.20 -18.48 8.03
CA SER A 81 -35.45 -18.10 9.42
C SER A 81 -34.86 -16.71 9.73
N PRO A 82 -35.50 -15.89 10.59
CA PRO A 82 -34.92 -14.62 11.03
C PRO A 82 -33.51 -14.73 11.61
N SER A 83 -33.23 -15.81 12.35
CA SER A 83 -31.91 -16.08 12.92
C SER A 83 -30.84 -16.28 11.84
N GLU A 84 -31.16 -16.95 10.73
CA GLU A 84 -30.22 -17.11 9.62
C GLU A 84 -29.88 -15.78 8.95
N VAL A 85 -30.87 -14.88 8.81
CA VAL A 85 -30.66 -13.52 8.30
C VAL A 85 -29.80 -12.71 9.28
N GLU A 86 -30.10 -12.77 10.57
CA GLU A 86 -29.33 -12.08 11.61
C GLU A 86 -27.87 -12.56 11.63
N ASP A 87 -27.64 -13.87 11.54
CA ASP A 87 -26.30 -14.46 11.46
C ASP A 87 -25.57 -14.01 10.20
N ALA A 88 -26.26 -13.91 9.06
CA ALA A 88 -25.68 -13.39 7.82
C ALA A 88 -25.30 -11.91 7.95
N ILE A 89 -26.14 -11.09 8.58
CA ILE A 89 -25.85 -9.69 8.88
C ILE A 89 -24.63 -9.59 9.82
N ARG A 90 -24.59 -10.37 10.91
CA ARG A 90 -23.47 -10.38 11.87
C ARG A 90 -22.15 -10.76 11.21
N ARG A 91 -22.16 -11.75 10.30
CA ARG A 91 -20.98 -12.13 9.50
C ARG A 91 -20.54 -11.00 8.56
N ALA A 92 -21.49 -10.36 7.88
CA ALA A 92 -21.20 -9.24 6.99
C ALA A 92 -20.60 -8.04 7.77
N ILE A 93 -21.13 -7.74 8.96
CA ILE A 93 -20.59 -6.69 9.85
C ILE A 93 -19.15 -7.01 10.25
N HIS A 94 -18.88 -8.24 10.70
CA HIS A 94 -17.52 -8.65 11.08
C HIS A 94 -16.53 -8.50 9.92
N ALA A 95 -16.91 -8.96 8.72
CA ALA A 95 -16.07 -8.83 7.53
C ALA A 95 -15.82 -7.35 7.17
N GLN A 96 -16.83 -6.49 7.29
CA GLN A 96 -16.70 -5.06 6.99
C GLN A 96 -15.84 -4.32 8.01
N LEU A 97 -15.90 -4.72 9.29
CA LEU A 97 -15.17 -4.05 10.39
C LEU A 97 -13.76 -4.62 10.64
N GLU A 98 -13.38 -5.74 10.00
CA GLU A 98 -12.05 -6.34 10.13
C GLU A 98 -10.94 -5.33 9.82
N ASN A 99 -11.10 -4.60 8.71
CA ASN A 99 -10.16 -3.60 8.21
C ASN A 99 -10.54 -2.16 8.59
N ALA A 100 -11.51 -1.98 9.50
CA ALA A 100 -11.93 -0.65 9.93
C ALA A 100 -11.09 -0.14 11.11
N PRO A 101 -10.89 1.18 11.22
CA PRO A 101 -10.29 1.79 12.41
C PRO A 101 -10.98 1.39 13.71
N LEU A 102 -10.24 1.51 14.81
CA LEU A 102 -10.72 1.12 16.14
C LEU A 102 -11.91 1.97 16.61
N ARG A 103 -11.93 3.24 16.21
CA ARG A 103 -12.96 4.22 16.54
C ARG A 103 -13.20 5.15 15.36
N LEU A 104 -14.44 5.59 15.22
CA LEU A 104 -14.89 6.53 14.18
C LEU A 104 -15.80 7.59 14.80
N LEU A 105 -15.81 8.78 14.22
CA LEU A 105 -16.77 9.83 14.54
C LEU A 105 -18.06 9.58 13.77
N ASN A 106 -19.20 9.66 14.47
CA ASN A 106 -20.50 9.72 13.83
C ASN A 106 -20.70 11.14 13.27
N THR A 107 -20.78 11.28 11.95
CA THR A 107 -20.84 12.58 11.26
C THR A 107 -22.13 13.37 11.50
N SER A 108 -23.17 12.73 12.03
CA SER A 108 -24.45 13.38 12.33
C SER A 108 -24.55 13.85 13.76
N THR A 109 -24.00 13.07 14.70
CA THR A 109 -24.07 13.34 16.15
C THR A 109 -22.77 13.85 16.73
N GLY A 110 -21.71 13.93 15.94
CA GLY A 110 -20.38 14.36 16.38
C GLY A 110 -19.70 13.47 17.43
N ARG A 111 -20.33 12.37 17.86
CA ARG A 111 -19.79 11.50 18.91
C ARG A 111 -18.77 10.52 18.37
N LEU A 112 -17.74 10.27 19.17
CA LEU A 112 -16.79 9.20 18.93
C LEU A 112 -17.39 7.84 19.32
N CYS A 113 -17.34 6.88 18.40
CA CYS A 113 -17.91 5.55 18.56
C CYS A 113 -16.84 4.47 18.34
N ASP A 114 -16.73 3.56 19.31
CA ASP A 114 -16.04 2.29 19.10
C ASP A 114 -16.90 1.33 18.24
N ARG A 115 -16.37 0.13 17.98
CA ARG A 115 -17.05 -0.87 17.15
C ARG A 115 -18.40 -1.27 17.73
N ASP A 116 -18.52 -1.44 19.04
CA ASP A 116 -19.76 -1.83 19.69
C ASP A 116 -20.82 -0.74 19.58
N ALA A 117 -20.45 0.52 19.78
CA ALA A 117 -21.33 1.66 19.58
C ALA A 117 -21.82 1.77 18.12
N GLN A 118 -20.94 1.51 17.13
CA GLN A 118 -21.31 1.49 15.71
C GLN A 118 -22.32 0.37 15.40
N ILE A 119 -22.07 -0.84 15.92
CA ILE A 119 -22.96 -2.00 15.72
C ILE A 119 -24.32 -1.74 16.39
N ASN A 120 -24.32 -1.23 17.62
CA ASN A 120 -25.56 -0.89 18.32
C ASN A 120 -26.37 0.18 17.57
N ALA A 121 -25.70 1.19 17.02
CA ALA A 121 -26.35 2.21 16.19
C ALA A 121 -26.97 1.61 14.92
N PHE A 122 -26.30 0.64 14.28
CA PHE A 122 -26.85 -0.08 13.13
C PHE A 122 -28.06 -0.92 13.51
N MET A 123 -28.00 -1.70 14.59
CA MET A 123 -29.10 -2.56 15.03
C MET A 123 -30.38 -1.79 15.38
N GLN A 124 -30.25 -0.51 15.73
CA GLN A 124 -31.38 0.38 16.01
C GLN A 124 -31.89 1.12 14.76
N SER A 125 -31.19 1.01 13.64
CA SER A 125 -31.48 1.76 12.42
C SER A 125 -32.62 1.14 11.61
N THR A 126 -33.25 1.97 10.77
CA THR A 126 -34.31 1.51 9.87
C THR A 126 -33.76 0.55 8.82
N GLU A 127 -32.51 0.72 8.40
CA GLU A 127 -31.82 -0.15 7.44
C GLU A 127 -31.65 -1.58 7.99
N TYR A 128 -31.27 -1.75 9.27
CA TYR A 128 -31.18 -3.06 9.88
C TYR A 128 -32.54 -3.75 9.95
N LYS A 129 -33.58 -3.00 10.34
CA LYS A 129 -34.97 -3.52 10.32
C LYS A 129 -35.36 -3.94 8.91
N GLU A 130 -35.15 -3.10 7.91
CA GLU A 130 -35.44 -3.42 6.51
C GLU A 130 -34.73 -4.69 6.01
N LEU A 131 -33.46 -4.87 6.37
CA LEU A 131 -32.71 -6.09 6.05
C LEU A 131 -33.31 -7.33 6.71
N LEU A 132 -33.60 -7.27 8.01
CA LEU A 132 -34.22 -8.40 8.70
C LEU A 132 -35.55 -8.82 8.07
N HIS A 133 -36.32 -7.87 7.55
CA HIS A 133 -37.68 -8.11 7.07
C HIS A 133 -37.77 -8.43 5.57
N SER A 134 -36.84 -7.95 4.75
CA SER A 134 -36.84 -8.18 3.30
C SER A 134 -36.39 -9.59 2.91
N PHE A 135 -35.51 -10.23 3.70
CA PHE A 135 -34.87 -11.50 3.32
C PHE A 135 -35.53 -12.77 3.88
N GLY A 136 -36.62 -12.64 4.66
CA GLY A 136 -37.37 -13.80 5.16
C GLY A 136 -38.15 -14.56 4.07
N MET A 137 -38.35 -13.99 2.88
CA MET A 137 -39.39 -14.46 1.95
C MET A 137 -38.97 -15.56 0.97
N HIS A 138 -37.67 -15.70 0.64
CA HIS A 138 -37.24 -16.63 -0.40
C HIS A 138 -35.89 -17.29 -0.06
N ALA A 139 -35.90 -18.62 0.03
CA ALA A 139 -34.70 -19.46 0.11
C ALA A 139 -34.18 -19.81 -1.30
N PRO A 140 -32.85 -19.91 -1.51
CA PRO A 140 -31.78 -19.70 -0.54
C PRO A 140 -31.56 -18.21 -0.21
N LEU A 141 -31.05 -17.93 0.99
CA LEU A 141 -30.74 -16.57 1.45
C LEU A 141 -29.74 -15.89 0.51
N GLN A 142 -30.15 -14.77 -0.09
CA GLN A 142 -29.27 -13.95 -0.91
C GLN A 142 -28.39 -13.07 0.00
N THR A 143 -27.08 -13.34 0.02
CA THR A 143 -26.16 -12.63 0.92
C THR A 143 -25.64 -11.30 0.35
N GLU A 144 -25.67 -11.11 -0.96
CA GLU A 144 -25.09 -9.91 -1.60
C GLU A 144 -25.80 -8.61 -1.19
N PRO A 145 -27.14 -8.50 -1.18
CA PRO A 145 -27.78 -7.26 -0.74
C PRO A 145 -27.53 -6.93 0.75
N ILE A 146 -27.39 -7.97 1.60
CA ILE A 146 -27.02 -7.80 3.01
C ILE A 146 -25.61 -7.18 3.09
N LYS A 147 -24.66 -7.73 2.33
CA LYS A 147 -23.30 -7.19 2.25
C LYS A 147 -23.32 -5.75 1.75
N GLU A 148 -24.04 -5.44 0.68
CA GLU A 148 -24.12 -4.08 0.12
C GLU A 148 -24.66 -3.07 1.14
N ALA A 149 -25.74 -3.41 1.85
CA ALA A 149 -26.32 -2.53 2.85
C ALA A 149 -25.39 -2.33 4.06
N VAL A 150 -24.72 -3.39 4.52
CA VAL A 150 -23.71 -3.31 5.59
C VAL A 150 -22.51 -2.47 5.15
N VAL A 151 -21.94 -2.72 3.96
CA VAL A 151 -20.82 -1.93 3.40
C VAL A 151 -21.20 -0.45 3.32
N LYS A 152 -22.41 -0.14 2.83
CA LYS A 152 -22.91 1.23 2.74
C LYS A 152 -23.02 1.89 4.13
N TYR A 153 -23.63 1.21 5.09
CA TYR A 153 -23.86 1.77 6.43
C TYR A 153 -22.56 2.00 7.20
N PHE A 154 -21.62 1.06 7.12
CA PHE A 154 -20.34 1.12 7.82
C PHE A 154 -19.24 1.75 6.97
N SER A 155 -19.56 2.37 5.83
CA SER A 155 -18.57 3.11 5.04
C SER A 155 -18.06 4.33 5.82
N TRP A 156 -16.75 4.59 5.76
CA TRP A 156 -16.12 5.70 6.45
C TRP A 156 -15.29 6.59 5.52
N VAL A 157 -15.15 7.84 5.94
CA VAL A 157 -14.31 8.86 5.29
C VAL A 157 -13.08 9.09 6.14
N MET A 158 -11.91 9.15 5.51
CA MET A 158 -10.65 9.48 6.18
C MET A 158 -10.29 10.94 5.91
N LEU A 159 -9.77 11.64 6.92
CA LEU A 159 -9.08 12.91 6.72
C LEU A 159 -7.59 12.65 6.52
N SER A 160 -7.03 13.24 5.47
CA SER A 160 -5.59 13.41 5.29
C SER A 160 -5.30 14.89 5.44
N HIS A 161 -4.45 15.25 6.41
CA HIS A 161 -4.19 16.65 6.71
C HIS A 161 -2.81 16.86 7.33
N ARG A 162 -2.38 18.12 7.36
CA ARG A 162 -1.23 18.52 8.15
C ARG A 162 -1.69 18.92 9.54
N TRP A 163 -1.13 18.31 10.59
CA TRP A 163 -1.38 18.70 11.98
C TRP A 163 -1.00 20.15 12.21
N GLU A 164 -1.96 20.93 12.69
CA GLU A 164 -1.79 22.32 13.08
C GLU A 164 -1.54 22.44 14.60
N ARG A 165 -1.35 23.67 15.08
CA ARG A 165 -1.17 23.89 16.52
C ARG A 165 -2.52 23.68 17.22
N LYS A 166 -2.54 22.85 18.27
CA LYS A 166 -3.69 22.58 19.14
C LYS A 166 -4.84 21.80 18.46
N GLU A 167 -4.56 20.74 17.72
CA GLU A 167 -5.62 19.82 17.26
C GLU A 167 -6.38 19.21 18.46
N PRO A 168 -7.70 18.98 18.34
CA PRO A 168 -8.42 18.17 19.31
C PRO A 168 -7.80 16.77 19.38
N LEU A 169 -7.46 16.33 20.59
CA LEU A 169 -6.99 14.98 20.86
C LEU A 169 -8.16 14.11 21.33
N LEU A 170 -7.93 12.80 21.44
CA LEU A 170 -8.96 11.85 21.89
C LEU A 170 -9.63 12.29 23.21
N HIS A 171 -8.84 12.67 24.22
CA HIS A 171 -9.36 13.08 25.53
C HIS A 171 -10.15 14.41 25.48
N ASP A 172 -9.94 15.23 24.45
CA ASP A 172 -10.69 16.47 24.25
C ASP A 172 -12.10 16.21 23.72
N ILE A 173 -12.36 15.07 23.09
CA ILE A 173 -13.67 14.80 22.47
C ILE A 173 -14.39 13.60 23.10
N GLN A 174 -13.70 12.80 23.91
CA GLN A 174 -14.26 11.60 24.49
C GLN A 174 -15.47 11.92 25.38
N GLY A 175 -16.61 11.31 25.07
CA GLY A 175 -17.87 11.52 25.78
C GLY A 175 -18.58 12.85 25.46
N ARG A 176 -18.08 13.64 24.50
CA ARG A 176 -18.67 14.90 24.06
C ARG A 176 -19.15 14.81 22.61
N ASP A 177 -20.12 15.64 22.24
CA ASP A 177 -20.44 15.93 20.85
C ASP A 177 -19.48 17.03 20.37
N ILE A 178 -18.78 16.80 19.24
CA ILE A 178 -17.89 17.83 18.69
C ILE A 178 -18.63 19.10 18.29
N TYR A 179 -19.94 19.06 18.03
CA TYR A 179 -20.77 20.21 17.70
C TYR A 179 -21.11 21.08 18.91
N ASP A 180 -21.00 20.53 20.12
CA ASP A 180 -21.17 21.27 21.38
C ASP A 180 -19.88 21.98 21.82
N LEU A 181 -18.75 21.72 21.14
CA LEU A 181 -17.47 22.36 21.43
C LEU A 181 -17.42 23.76 20.80
N ASP A 182 -16.75 24.68 21.51
CA ASP A 182 -16.54 26.05 21.01
C ASP A 182 -15.86 26.02 19.64
N PRO A 183 -16.45 26.64 18.60
CA PRO A 183 -15.97 26.59 17.22
C PRO A 183 -14.78 27.56 17.04
N VAL A 184 -13.66 27.24 17.69
CA VAL A 184 -12.44 28.06 17.67
C VAL A 184 -11.27 27.23 17.14
N GLY A 185 -10.55 27.78 16.16
CA GLY A 185 -9.34 27.18 15.61
C GLY A 185 -9.59 25.82 14.96
N THR A 186 -8.80 24.82 15.35
CA THR A 186 -8.79 23.45 14.81
C THR A 186 -10.08 22.66 15.11
N VAL A 187 -10.88 23.06 16.08
CA VAL A 187 -12.22 22.47 16.32
C VAL A 187 -13.13 22.70 15.12
N VAL A 188 -13.06 23.89 14.50
CA VAL A 188 -13.83 24.22 13.29
C VAL A 188 -13.47 23.28 12.15
N LYS A 189 -12.18 22.96 12.02
CA LYS A 189 -11.71 21.99 11.01
C LYS A 189 -12.32 20.61 11.22
N LEU A 190 -12.37 20.12 12.47
CA LEU A 190 -12.99 18.84 12.80
C LEU A 190 -14.50 18.84 12.52
N GLN A 191 -15.21 19.90 12.92
CA GLN A 191 -16.64 20.05 12.66
C GLN A 191 -16.94 20.09 11.16
N LYS A 192 -16.18 20.90 10.40
CA LYS A 192 -16.30 21.01 8.94
C LYS A 192 -15.98 19.71 8.23
N PHE A 193 -14.96 18.97 8.66
CA PHE A 193 -14.68 17.64 8.13
C PHE A 193 -15.89 16.71 8.27
N CYS A 194 -16.50 16.63 9.45
CA CYS A 194 -17.69 15.82 9.68
C CYS A 194 -18.90 16.30 8.85
N GLU A 195 -19.08 17.61 8.68
CA GLU A 195 -20.11 18.16 7.79
C GLU A 195 -19.90 17.72 6.35
N VAL A 196 -18.70 17.89 5.80
CA VAL A 196 -18.37 17.50 4.42
C VAL A 196 -18.53 15.98 4.22
N ALA A 197 -18.08 15.16 5.18
CA ALA A 197 -18.26 13.72 5.13
C ALA A 197 -19.74 13.30 5.15
N ARG A 198 -20.57 13.99 5.96
CA ARG A 198 -22.02 13.77 6.01
C ARG A 198 -22.70 14.16 4.71
N ASP A 199 -22.33 15.31 4.14
CA ASP A 199 -22.90 15.81 2.88
C ASP A 199 -22.52 14.92 1.69
N ALA A 200 -21.37 14.22 1.78
CA ALA A 200 -20.98 13.15 0.87
C ALA A 200 -21.75 11.83 1.10
N GLY A 201 -22.64 11.76 2.10
CA GLY A 201 -23.50 10.60 2.38
C GLY A 201 -22.89 9.56 3.31
N HIS A 202 -21.79 9.88 4.02
CA HIS A 202 -21.13 8.96 4.92
C HIS A 202 -21.45 9.24 6.39
N ARG A 203 -21.75 8.18 7.14
CA ARG A 203 -22.09 8.25 8.58
C ARG A 203 -20.87 8.28 9.49
N TRP A 204 -19.74 7.80 8.99
CA TRP A 204 -18.53 7.61 9.79
C TRP A 204 -17.36 8.40 9.20
N ALA A 205 -16.60 9.03 10.08
CA ALA A 205 -15.43 9.81 9.74
C ALA A 205 -14.25 9.43 10.66
N TRP A 206 -13.04 9.50 10.13
CA TRP A 206 -11.82 9.17 10.86
C TRP A 206 -10.77 10.27 10.69
N ILE A 207 -10.10 10.58 11.80
CA ILE A 207 -8.97 11.49 11.87
C ILE A 207 -7.98 10.97 12.91
N ASP A 208 -6.70 10.94 12.58
CA ASP A 208 -5.64 10.33 13.40
C ASP A 208 -5.44 11.03 14.75
N THR A 209 -5.68 12.34 14.83
CA THR A 209 -5.48 13.15 16.05
C THR A 209 -6.38 12.71 17.22
N CYS A 210 -7.65 12.39 16.94
CA CYS A 210 -8.63 12.08 17.98
C CYS A 210 -9.32 10.71 17.83
N CYS A 211 -9.12 9.99 16.72
CA CYS A 211 -9.53 8.59 16.59
C CYS A 211 -8.44 7.59 16.99
N ILE A 212 -7.24 8.04 17.38
CA ILE A 212 -6.18 7.20 17.96
C ILE A 212 -5.88 7.68 19.39
N ASN A 213 -5.77 6.74 20.32
CA ASN A 213 -5.27 7.02 21.66
C ASN A 213 -3.74 7.08 21.64
N GLN A 214 -3.21 8.28 21.44
CA GLN A 214 -1.76 8.54 21.40
C GLN A 214 -1.05 8.20 22.74
N ASN A 215 -1.79 8.02 23.83
CA ASN A 215 -1.24 7.64 25.14
C ASN A 215 -1.22 6.12 25.37
N ASN A 216 -1.71 5.31 24.42
CA ASN A 216 -1.69 3.85 24.49
C ASN A 216 -0.77 3.27 23.42
N ASN A 217 0.45 2.88 23.83
CA ASN A 217 1.46 2.36 22.91
C ASN A 217 0.99 1.10 22.14
N VAL A 218 0.17 0.24 22.75
CA VAL A 218 -0.37 -0.95 22.07
C VAL A 218 -1.26 -0.53 20.91
N GLU A 219 -2.10 0.48 21.15
CA GLU A 219 -2.98 1.01 20.14
C GLU A 219 -2.23 1.78 19.06
N VAL A 220 -1.24 2.60 19.43
CA VAL A 220 -0.40 3.33 18.47
C VAL A 220 0.33 2.34 17.57
N GLN A 221 0.91 1.27 18.12
CA GLN A 221 1.57 0.24 17.34
C GLN A 221 0.60 -0.44 16.37
N GLN A 222 -0.61 -0.78 16.81
CA GLN A 222 -1.64 -1.34 15.93
C GLN A 222 -2.01 -0.34 14.83
N SER A 223 -2.24 0.93 15.18
CA SER A 223 -2.69 1.97 14.26
C SER A 223 -1.66 2.27 13.18
N VAL A 224 -0.38 2.42 13.54
CA VAL A 224 0.72 2.63 12.60
C VAL A 224 0.81 1.50 11.57
N ASN A 225 0.67 0.26 12.01
CA ASN A 225 0.74 -0.90 11.12
C ASN A 225 -0.54 -1.11 10.28
N SER A 226 -1.67 -0.51 10.67
CA SER A 226 -2.95 -0.67 9.97
C SER A 226 -3.35 0.55 9.13
N MET A 227 -2.69 1.69 9.28
CA MET A 227 -3.11 2.97 8.68
C MET A 227 -3.30 2.87 7.15
N PHE A 228 -2.35 2.26 6.43
CA PHE A 228 -2.49 2.05 4.99
C PHE A 228 -3.75 1.25 4.63
N VAL A 229 -4.03 0.18 5.37
CA VAL A 229 -5.23 -0.65 5.17
C VAL A 229 -6.50 0.18 5.43
N TRP A 230 -6.51 0.99 6.49
CA TRP A 230 -7.65 1.85 6.81
C TRP A 230 -7.94 2.89 5.72
N TYR A 231 -6.89 3.49 5.14
CA TYR A 231 -7.03 4.38 3.99
C TYR A 231 -7.47 3.62 2.74
N HIS A 232 -6.94 2.42 2.49
CA HIS A 232 -7.30 1.59 1.34
C HIS A 232 -8.76 1.15 1.30
N TYR A 233 -9.31 0.80 2.47
CA TYR A 233 -10.71 0.38 2.61
C TYR A 233 -11.67 1.53 2.89
N SER A 234 -11.19 2.75 3.06
CA SER A 234 -12.05 3.93 3.17
C SER A 234 -12.88 4.13 1.90
N ALA A 235 -14.10 4.64 2.07
CA ALA A 235 -14.96 4.94 0.93
C ALA A 235 -14.52 6.23 0.22
N LEU A 236 -13.94 7.17 0.98
CA LEU A 236 -13.41 8.43 0.51
C LEU A 236 -12.28 8.88 1.43
N THR A 237 -11.21 9.42 0.85
CA THR A 237 -10.23 10.21 1.59
C THR A 237 -10.31 11.67 1.18
N ILE A 238 -10.55 12.53 2.16
CA ILE A 238 -10.55 13.98 2.01
C ILE A 238 -9.14 14.47 2.35
N VAL A 239 -8.46 15.10 1.39
CA VAL A 239 -7.18 15.77 1.61
C VAL A 239 -7.45 17.24 1.87
N TYR A 240 -7.19 17.70 3.10
CA TYR A 240 -7.38 19.10 3.48
C TYR A 240 -6.06 19.88 3.41
N LEU A 241 -6.02 20.84 2.49
CA LEU A 241 -4.86 21.71 2.23
C LEU A 241 -5.03 23.04 2.97
N SER A 242 -4.70 23.05 4.26
CA SER A 242 -4.83 24.24 5.13
C SER A 242 -4.06 25.47 4.64
N ASP A 243 -3.01 25.27 3.84
CA ASP A 243 -2.11 26.29 3.32
C ASP A 243 -2.37 26.67 1.86
N VAL A 244 -3.48 26.19 1.27
CA VAL A 244 -3.89 26.53 -0.10
C VAL A 244 -5.15 27.40 -0.05
N PRO A 245 -5.03 28.73 -0.23
CA PRO A 245 -6.18 29.63 -0.29
C PRO A 245 -7.13 29.33 -1.46
N PRO A 246 -8.39 29.77 -1.40
CA PRO A 246 -9.40 29.53 -2.45
C PRO A 246 -9.02 30.14 -3.80
N SER A 247 -8.37 31.30 -3.77
CA SER A 247 -7.91 32.05 -4.95
C SER A 247 -6.62 31.49 -5.58
N SER A 248 -6.18 30.30 -5.18
CA SER A 248 -4.93 29.72 -5.68
C SER A 248 -5.11 29.11 -7.06
N GLU A 249 -4.14 29.36 -7.94
CA GLU A 249 -4.09 28.76 -9.27
C GLU A 249 -3.53 27.31 -9.23
N SER A 250 -3.54 26.64 -10.38
CA SER A 250 -2.84 25.35 -10.53
C SER A 250 -1.35 25.51 -10.21
N GLY A 251 -0.77 24.55 -9.48
CA GLY A 251 0.59 24.61 -8.94
C GLY A 251 0.65 24.81 -7.41
N ALA A 252 -0.45 25.22 -6.79
CA ALA A 252 -0.52 25.44 -5.35
C ALA A 252 -0.49 24.13 -4.53
N LEU A 253 -1.09 23.05 -5.03
CA LEU A 253 -0.99 21.73 -4.40
C LEU A 253 0.47 21.25 -4.37
N ALA A 254 1.22 21.38 -5.47
CA ALA A 254 2.64 21.01 -5.53
C ALA A 254 3.49 21.75 -4.50
N SER A 255 3.11 22.99 -4.16
CA SER A 255 3.80 23.82 -3.18
C SER A 255 3.30 23.65 -1.74
N SER A 256 2.20 22.90 -1.54
CA SER A 256 1.60 22.70 -0.22
C SER A 256 2.54 21.91 0.70
N ILE A 257 2.59 22.32 1.95
CA ILE A 257 3.29 21.65 3.04
C ILE A 257 2.79 20.19 3.18
N TRP A 258 1.54 19.90 2.84
CA TRP A 258 1.00 18.55 2.84
C TRP A 258 1.86 17.57 2.03
N ASN A 259 2.39 18.00 0.87
CA ASN A 259 3.27 17.18 0.02
C ASN A 259 4.66 16.92 0.63
N THR A 260 5.04 17.66 1.67
CA THR A 260 6.33 17.48 2.36
C THR A 260 6.25 16.50 3.53
N ARG A 261 5.06 16.06 3.94
CA ARG A 261 4.88 15.22 5.13
C ARG A 261 5.11 13.75 4.80
N GLY A 262 5.78 13.02 5.71
CA GLY A 262 6.09 11.59 5.50
C GLY A 262 4.84 10.70 5.39
N TRP A 263 3.87 10.88 6.29
CA TRP A 263 2.63 10.08 6.33
C TRP A 263 1.73 10.26 5.12
N THR A 264 1.72 11.44 4.48
CA THR A 264 0.78 11.75 3.40
C THR A 264 0.98 10.92 2.13
N VAL A 265 2.14 10.26 1.96
CA VAL A 265 2.36 9.33 0.84
C VAL A 265 1.34 8.20 0.87
N GLN A 266 1.20 7.50 2.00
CA GLN A 266 0.24 6.40 2.10
C GLN A 266 -1.20 6.88 2.15
N GLU A 267 -1.45 8.06 2.74
CA GLU A 267 -2.79 8.66 2.84
C GLU A 267 -3.37 9.00 1.47
N PHE A 268 -2.53 9.14 0.44
CA PHE A 268 -2.98 9.31 -0.94
C PHE A 268 -2.79 8.06 -1.80
N LEU A 269 -1.72 7.28 -1.63
CA LEU A 269 -1.51 6.07 -2.44
C LEU A 269 -2.54 4.99 -2.14
N ALA A 270 -2.86 4.78 -0.85
CA ALA A 270 -3.70 3.67 -0.42
C ALA A 270 -5.18 3.80 -0.85
N PRO A 271 -5.85 4.96 -0.69
CA PRO A 271 -7.29 5.08 -0.99
C PRO A 271 -7.60 4.91 -2.47
N LYS A 272 -8.80 4.40 -2.75
CA LYS A 272 -9.33 4.30 -4.12
C LYS A 272 -9.91 5.63 -4.62
N VAL A 273 -10.47 6.42 -3.70
CA VAL A 273 -11.12 7.71 -4.00
C VAL A 273 -10.53 8.80 -3.13
N VAL A 274 -10.06 9.87 -3.77
CA VAL A 274 -9.50 11.05 -3.09
C VAL A 274 -10.17 12.31 -3.62
N LEU A 275 -10.47 13.25 -2.72
CA LEU A 275 -10.87 14.61 -3.05
C LEU A 275 -9.99 15.61 -2.30
N PHE A 276 -9.41 16.56 -3.01
CA PHE A 276 -8.62 17.66 -2.47
C PHE A 276 -9.50 18.85 -2.15
N TYR A 277 -9.36 19.37 -0.94
CA TYR A 277 -10.07 20.52 -0.43
C TYR A 277 -9.09 21.64 -0.06
N GLN A 278 -9.46 22.86 -0.41
CA GLN A 278 -8.72 24.08 -0.07
C GLN A 278 -9.01 24.51 1.37
N ALA A 279 -8.32 25.55 1.84
CA ALA A 279 -8.40 26.00 3.23
C ALA A 279 -9.83 26.37 3.69
N ASP A 280 -10.71 26.77 2.77
CA ASP A 280 -12.11 27.13 3.04
C ASP A 280 -13.12 25.98 2.81
N TRP A 281 -12.63 24.76 2.57
CA TRP A 281 -13.43 23.57 2.26
C TRP A 281 -14.14 23.60 0.90
N THR A 282 -13.66 24.40 -0.04
CA THR A 282 -14.00 24.24 -1.47
C THR A 282 -13.11 23.18 -2.14
N LEU A 283 -13.60 22.58 -3.23
CA LEU A 283 -12.84 21.57 -3.99
C LEU A 283 -11.70 22.26 -4.75
N TYR A 284 -10.50 21.68 -4.69
CA TYR A 284 -9.34 22.22 -5.38
C TYR A 284 -9.59 22.38 -6.89
N LEU A 285 -9.28 23.57 -7.42
CA LEU A 285 -9.53 23.95 -8.82
C LEU A 285 -11.00 23.88 -9.25
N ASP A 286 -11.94 23.94 -8.29
CA ASP A 286 -13.38 23.72 -8.52
C ASP A 286 -13.68 22.38 -9.23
N ASP A 287 -12.77 21.40 -9.13
CA ASP A 287 -12.90 20.11 -9.81
C ASP A 287 -13.97 19.25 -9.13
N ARG A 288 -15.13 19.13 -9.78
CA ARG A 288 -16.29 18.35 -9.31
C ARG A 288 -16.27 16.88 -9.74
N SER A 289 -15.16 16.38 -10.26
CA SER A 289 -15.02 14.95 -10.55
C SER A 289 -15.20 14.12 -9.28
N ARG A 290 -15.74 12.91 -9.44
CA ARG A 290 -16.00 12.00 -8.31
C ARG A 290 -14.73 11.48 -7.65
N ASN A 291 -13.58 11.63 -8.31
CA ASN A 291 -12.28 11.17 -7.82
C ASN A 291 -11.17 12.00 -8.48
N HIS A 292 -10.44 12.76 -7.68
CA HIS A 292 -9.34 13.60 -8.15
C HIS A 292 -8.12 12.80 -8.61
N LYS A 293 -8.06 11.48 -8.32
CA LYS A 293 -7.09 10.57 -8.94
C LYS A 293 -7.30 10.40 -10.46
N HIS A 294 -8.45 10.81 -11.00
CA HIS A 294 -8.72 10.83 -12.44
C HIS A 294 -8.62 12.24 -13.04
N SER A 295 -8.31 13.25 -12.22
CA SER A 295 -8.11 14.63 -12.70
C SER A 295 -6.71 14.79 -13.27
N LEU A 296 -6.61 15.08 -14.57
CA LEU A 296 -5.32 15.24 -15.24
C LEU A 296 -4.50 16.41 -14.65
N ALA A 297 -5.16 17.51 -14.32
CA ALA A 297 -4.50 18.68 -13.76
C ALA A 297 -3.84 18.37 -12.41
N ILE A 298 -4.61 17.74 -11.50
CA ILE A 298 -4.15 17.38 -10.15
C ILE A 298 -3.08 16.29 -10.21
N THR A 299 -3.29 15.24 -11.00
CA THR A 299 -2.33 14.12 -11.10
C THR A 299 -0.99 14.55 -11.67
N GLN A 300 -0.97 15.40 -12.71
CA GLN A 300 0.29 15.92 -13.25
C GLN A 300 1.03 16.82 -12.25
N GLU A 301 0.29 17.58 -11.43
CA GLU A 301 0.89 18.42 -10.40
C GLU A 301 1.51 17.60 -9.27
N LEU A 302 0.85 16.53 -8.84
CA LEU A 302 1.39 15.56 -7.90
C LEU A 302 2.60 14.82 -8.47
N GLU A 303 2.54 14.36 -9.72
CA GLU A 303 3.65 13.66 -10.36
C GLU A 303 4.90 14.54 -10.41
N ARG A 304 4.75 15.80 -10.83
CA ARG A 304 5.87 16.77 -10.88
C ARG A 304 6.48 17.06 -9.50
N SER A 305 5.66 17.12 -8.45
CA SER A 305 6.11 17.48 -7.10
C SER A 305 6.63 16.30 -6.28
N THR A 306 6.07 15.11 -6.48
CA THR A 306 6.37 13.91 -5.68
C THR A 306 7.25 12.89 -6.40
N GLY A 307 7.31 12.93 -7.73
CA GLY A 307 7.94 11.90 -8.55
C GLY A 307 7.14 10.59 -8.63
N ILE A 308 5.91 10.57 -8.12
CA ILE A 308 5.03 9.39 -8.19
C ILE A 308 4.24 9.46 -9.49
N SER A 309 4.42 8.47 -10.36
CA SER A 309 3.73 8.41 -11.65
C SER A 309 2.21 8.37 -11.51
N ALA A 310 1.47 8.95 -12.47
CA ALA A 310 0.01 8.90 -12.47
C ALA A 310 -0.56 7.46 -12.38
N ARG A 311 0.14 6.47 -12.96
CA ARG A 311 -0.23 5.04 -12.84
C ARG A 311 -0.12 4.56 -11.40
N ALA A 312 0.99 4.88 -10.71
CA ALA A 312 1.17 4.54 -9.31
C ALA A 312 0.15 5.27 -8.42
N LEU A 313 -0.24 6.51 -8.76
CA LEU A 313 -1.27 7.23 -8.02
C LEU A 313 -2.64 6.51 -8.04
N VAL A 314 -3.01 5.88 -9.16
CA VAL A 314 -4.32 5.23 -9.35
C VAL A 314 -4.32 3.77 -8.92
N ASP A 315 -3.28 3.01 -9.27
CA ASP A 315 -3.25 1.55 -9.12
C ASP A 315 -2.06 1.06 -8.29
N PHE A 316 -1.79 1.73 -7.18
CA PHE A 316 -0.75 1.29 -6.26
C PHE A 316 -1.09 -0.07 -5.63
N ARG A 317 -0.07 -0.94 -5.53
CA ARG A 317 -0.13 -2.17 -4.73
C ARG A 317 1.05 -2.17 -3.75
N PRO A 318 0.78 -2.36 -2.45
CA PRO A 318 1.84 -2.40 -1.46
C PRO A 318 2.73 -3.63 -1.67
N GLY A 319 4.02 -3.50 -1.39
CA GLY A 319 4.95 -4.62 -1.50
C GLY A 319 6.42 -4.20 -1.47
N MET A 320 7.32 -5.17 -1.27
CA MET A 320 8.75 -4.96 -1.03
C MET A 320 9.62 -4.81 -2.28
N ARG A 321 9.03 -4.87 -3.48
CA ARG A 321 9.71 -4.65 -4.76
C ARG A 321 9.69 -3.19 -5.17
N GLY A 322 10.63 -2.78 -6.01
CA GLY A 322 10.76 -1.39 -6.45
C GLY A 322 11.22 -0.51 -5.29
N ALA A 323 12.08 -1.05 -4.43
CA ALA A 323 12.44 -0.41 -3.17
C ALA A 323 13.03 0.98 -3.40
N ARG A 324 13.94 1.10 -4.37
CA ARG A 324 14.60 2.37 -4.69
C ARG A 324 13.64 3.51 -5.05
N GLU A 325 12.64 3.22 -5.87
CA GLU A 325 11.64 4.18 -6.32
C GLU A 325 10.76 4.63 -5.15
N LYS A 326 10.21 3.67 -4.39
CA LYS A 326 9.37 3.95 -3.21
C LYS A 326 10.12 4.75 -2.14
N LEU A 327 11.40 4.46 -1.91
CA LEU A 327 12.25 5.20 -0.98
C LEU A 327 12.53 6.63 -1.50
N GLN A 328 12.62 6.81 -2.83
CA GLN A 328 12.76 8.13 -3.44
C GLN A 328 11.54 9.01 -3.19
N TRP A 329 10.31 8.47 -3.28
CA TRP A 329 9.07 9.20 -2.99
C TRP A 329 9.03 9.82 -1.58
N ALA A 330 9.78 9.24 -0.64
CA ALA A 330 9.92 9.72 0.74
C ALA A 330 11.19 10.53 1.02
N SER A 331 12.12 10.60 0.07
CA SER A 331 13.47 11.16 0.29
C SER A 331 13.49 12.66 0.62
N THR A 332 12.48 13.42 0.18
CA THR A 332 12.36 14.86 0.43
C THR A 332 11.40 15.20 1.57
N ARG A 333 10.80 14.17 2.19
CA ARG A 333 9.73 14.34 3.17
C ARG A 333 10.25 14.43 4.59
N VAL A 334 9.46 15.07 5.45
CA VAL A 334 9.77 15.34 6.85
C VAL A 334 8.69 14.79 7.77
N THR A 335 9.09 14.39 8.97
CA THR A 335 8.22 13.88 10.02
C THR A 335 8.46 14.64 11.32
N THR A 336 7.46 14.63 12.22
CA THR A 336 7.58 15.28 13.53
C THR A 336 8.43 14.43 14.47
N LEU A 337 8.12 13.13 14.58
CA LEU A 337 8.95 12.15 15.24
C LEU A 337 9.94 11.58 14.22
N GLN A 338 11.19 11.43 14.61
CA GLN A 338 12.26 11.07 13.68
C GLN A 338 12.13 9.63 13.14
N GLU A 339 11.53 8.73 13.92
CA GLU A 339 11.31 7.33 13.56
C GLU A 339 10.17 7.15 12.55
N ASP A 340 9.22 8.09 12.53
CA ASP A 340 8.08 8.06 11.61
C ASP A 340 8.49 8.08 10.14
N ILE A 341 9.70 8.55 9.81
CA ILE A 341 10.20 8.52 8.44
C ILE A 341 10.28 7.08 7.89
N ALA A 342 10.47 6.10 8.78
CA ALA A 342 10.42 4.68 8.44
C ALA A 342 9.01 4.12 8.64
N TYR A 343 8.33 4.48 9.74
CA TYR A 343 7.01 3.92 10.06
C TYR A 343 5.94 4.31 9.03
N SER A 344 6.03 5.51 8.44
CA SER A 344 5.13 5.95 7.37
C SER A 344 5.25 5.12 6.08
N LEU A 345 6.29 4.28 5.97
CA LEU A 345 6.54 3.43 4.81
C LEU A 345 6.09 1.98 5.02
N PHE A 346 5.66 1.59 6.23
CA PHE A 346 5.28 0.20 6.52
C PHE A 346 4.19 -0.31 5.60
N GLY A 347 3.13 0.49 5.43
CA GLY A 347 2.03 0.16 4.53
C GLY A 347 2.42 0.13 3.06
N ILE A 348 3.31 1.04 2.61
CA ILE A 348 3.81 1.08 1.22
C ILE A 348 4.58 -0.19 0.86
N PHE A 349 5.37 -0.68 1.81
CA PHE A 349 6.13 -1.92 1.66
C PHE A 349 5.35 -3.18 2.04
N GLY A 350 4.15 -3.04 2.64
CA GLY A 350 3.35 -4.17 3.11
C GLY A 350 4.01 -4.95 4.23
N VAL A 351 4.77 -4.27 5.10
CA VAL A 351 5.47 -4.89 6.24
C VAL A 351 4.74 -4.62 7.55
N HIS A 352 4.86 -5.56 8.49
CA HIS A 352 4.39 -5.39 9.86
C HIS A 352 5.58 -5.45 10.81
N LEU A 353 5.94 -4.33 11.42
CA LEU A 353 7.13 -4.20 12.25
C LEU A 353 6.81 -3.53 13.60
N PRO A 354 7.58 -3.82 14.67
CA PRO A 354 7.46 -3.11 15.94
C PRO A 354 7.66 -1.60 15.78
N VAL A 355 6.86 -0.84 16.53
CA VAL A 355 6.90 0.64 16.58
C VAL A 355 7.53 1.03 17.90
N ILE A 356 8.79 1.51 17.86
CA ILE A 356 9.59 1.78 19.05
C ILE A 356 10.05 3.24 19.01
N TYR A 357 9.25 4.14 19.58
CA TYR A 357 9.68 5.54 19.72
C TYR A 357 10.87 5.65 20.67
N GLY A 358 11.91 6.39 20.25
CA GLY A 358 13.18 6.50 20.98
C GLY A 358 14.29 5.59 20.46
N GLU A 359 14.02 4.68 19.51
CA GLU A 359 15.06 3.85 18.91
C GLU A 359 16.03 4.62 18.00
N LYS A 360 15.74 5.89 17.70
CA LYS A 360 16.43 6.77 16.75
C LYS A 360 16.11 6.44 15.30
N ARG A 361 16.10 7.49 14.47
CA ARG A 361 15.81 7.43 13.02
C ARG A 361 16.59 6.35 12.26
N GLN A 362 17.90 6.23 12.51
CA GLN A 362 18.77 5.29 11.79
C GLN A 362 18.41 3.83 12.05
N ASN A 363 17.98 3.50 13.27
CA ASN A 363 17.60 2.13 13.62
C ASN A 363 16.22 1.79 13.04
N ALA A 364 15.25 2.72 13.15
CA ALA A 364 13.93 2.53 12.54
C ALA A 364 14.02 2.31 11.01
N LEU A 365 14.81 3.15 10.32
CA LEU A 365 15.08 2.99 8.88
C LEU A 365 15.88 1.71 8.58
N GLY A 366 16.89 1.41 9.39
CA GLY A 366 17.70 0.20 9.26
C GLY A 366 16.87 -1.08 9.34
N ARG A 367 15.97 -1.18 10.32
CA ARG A 367 15.04 -2.33 10.46
C ARG A 367 14.12 -2.47 9.24
N LEU A 368 13.57 -1.36 8.74
CA LEU A 368 12.72 -1.37 7.55
C LEU A 368 13.50 -1.88 6.32
N LEU A 369 14.68 -1.31 6.05
CA LEU A 369 15.48 -1.68 4.88
C LEU A 369 16.01 -3.12 4.97
N GLN A 370 16.39 -3.54 6.17
CA GLN A 370 16.72 -4.94 6.45
C GLN A 370 15.56 -5.86 6.08
N GLU A 371 14.34 -5.54 6.52
CA GLU A 371 13.14 -6.34 6.24
C GLU A 371 12.85 -6.43 4.75
N ILE A 372 12.92 -5.29 4.04
CA ILE A 372 12.74 -5.20 2.59
C ILE A 372 13.73 -6.11 1.87
N ILE A 373 15.03 -5.94 2.14
CA ILE A 373 16.08 -6.70 1.45
C ILE A 373 15.99 -8.19 1.78
N ALA A 374 15.76 -8.55 3.04
CA ALA A 374 15.71 -9.95 3.46
C ALA A 374 14.55 -10.73 2.83
N HIS A 375 13.40 -10.09 2.61
CA HIS A 375 12.21 -10.76 2.07
C HIS A 375 12.10 -10.67 0.55
N SER A 376 12.40 -9.52 -0.06
CA SER A 376 12.29 -9.37 -1.51
C SER A 376 13.56 -9.79 -2.26
N GLY A 377 14.73 -9.65 -1.62
CA GLY A 377 16.03 -9.69 -2.28
C GLY A 377 16.31 -8.45 -3.13
N ASP A 378 15.50 -7.39 -3.01
CA ASP A 378 15.63 -6.16 -3.81
C ASP A 378 16.81 -5.32 -3.34
N ILE A 379 17.97 -5.57 -3.94
CA ILE A 379 19.22 -4.84 -3.67
C ILE A 379 19.18 -3.38 -4.11
N THR A 380 18.15 -2.92 -4.84
CA THR A 380 18.06 -1.50 -5.23
C THR A 380 17.89 -0.60 -4.00
N ALA A 381 17.46 -1.14 -2.86
CA ALA A 381 17.52 -0.45 -1.57
C ALA A 381 18.95 -0.05 -1.15
N LEU A 382 19.99 -0.67 -1.68
CA LEU A 382 21.39 -0.33 -1.42
C LEU A 382 21.92 0.80 -2.32
N ASP A 383 21.16 1.21 -3.34
CA ASP A 383 21.51 2.31 -4.23
C ASP A 383 21.19 3.66 -3.58
N TRP A 384 22.17 4.23 -2.89
CA TRP A 384 22.05 5.51 -2.20
C TRP A 384 23.40 6.20 -2.08
N VAL A 385 23.37 7.52 -1.86
CA VAL A 385 24.57 8.38 -1.70
C VAL A 385 24.57 9.12 -0.36
N GLY A 386 25.73 9.62 0.06
CA GLY A 386 25.92 10.34 1.33
C GLY A 386 26.42 9.42 2.44
N GLN A 387 25.85 9.54 3.64
CA GLN A 387 26.40 8.92 4.85
C GLN A 387 25.82 7.53 5.17
N SER A 388 26.69 6.63 5.63
CA SER A 388 26.33 5.29 6.09
C SER A 388 25.64 5.31 7.47
N SER A 389 24.71 4.38 7.68
CA SER A 389 24.05 4.16 8.97
C SER A 389 24.99 3.49 9.96
N ASN A 390 24.81 3.76 11.25
CA ASN A 390 25.43 2.98 12.32
C ASN A 390 24.76 1.61 12.51
N PHE A 391 23.57 1.40 11.94
CA PHE A 391 22.88 0.12 11.98
C PHE A 391 23.59 -0.92 11.11
N ASN A 392 23.92 -0.54 9.87
CA ASN A 392 24.72 -1.31 8.92
C ASN A 392 25.30 -0.34 7.88
N SER A 393 26.57 -0.50 7.51
CA SER A 393 27.24 0.45 6.59
C SER A 393 26.69 0.42 5.16
N CYS A 394 26.05 -0.67 4.74
CA CYS A 394 25.38 -0.75 3.44
C CYS A 394 24.03 -0.04 3.41
N LEU A 395 23.50 0.42 4.55
CA LEU A 395 22.25 1.16 4.65
C LEU A 395 22.53 2.65 4.90
N PRO A 396 21.69 3.57 4.41
CA PRO A 396 21.91 5.00 4.57
C PRO A 396 21.52 5.47 5.98
N ALA A 397 22.19 6.52 6.44
CA ALA A 397 21.87 7.18 7.70
C ALA A 397 20.52 7.94 7.66
N ASN A 398 20.06 8.33 6.48
CA ASN A 398 18.85 9.13 6.28
C ASN A 398 18.17 8.77 4.95
N ILE A 399 16.84 8.84 4.90
CA ILE A 399 16.06 8.63 3.68
C ILE A 399 16.43 9.65 2.58
N SER A 400 16.94 10.83 2.94
CA SER A 400 17.37 11.84 1.96
C SER A 400 18.51 11.37 1.05
N SER A 401 19.23 10.32 1.43
CA SER A 401 20.24 9.65 0.60
C SER A 401 19.66 9.05 -0.69
N TYR A 402 18.35 8.87 -0.77
CA TYR A 402 17.63 8.42 -1.97
C TYR A 402 17.15 9.56 -2.87
N LYS A 403 17.42 10.84 -2.54
CA LYS A 403 16.96 12.00 -3.32
C LYS A 403 17.56 12.05 -4.72
N ALA A 404 18.83 11.66 -4.86
CA ALA A 404 19.47 11.57 -6.16
C ALA A 404 18.67 10.63 -7.06
N LEU A 405 18.45 11.01 -8.31
CA LEU A 405 17.86 10.09 -9.29
C LEU A 405 18.74 8.84 -9.37
N SER A 406 18.11 7.67 -9.43
CA SER A 406 18.80 6.45 -9.82
C SER A 406 19.54 6.76 -11.11
N CYS A 407 20.84 6.47 -11.17
CA CYS A 407 21.55 6.70 -12.42
C CYS A 407 20.92 5.78 -13.47
N ALA A 408 20.29 6.35 -14.50
CA ALA A 408 19.82 5.59 -15.64
C ALA A 408 21.06 5.06 -16.34
N LEU A 409 21.47 3.84 -15.98
CA LEU A 409 22.56 3.15 -16.65
C LEU A 409 22.11 2.94 -18.10
N PRO A 410 22.95 3.26 -19.10
CA PRO A 410 22.59 3.07 -20.49
C PRO A 410 22.26 1.60 -20.76
N SER A 411 20.97 1.30 -20.94
CA SER A 411 20.50 -0.02 -21.34
C SER A 411 20.65 -0.16 -22.86
N LEU A 412 21.29 -1.23 -23.32
CA LEU A 412 21.35 -1.58 -24.74
C LEU A 412 19.93 -1.73 -25.28
N SER A 413 19.68 -1.22 -26.49
CA SER A 413 18.41 -1.49 -27.18
C SER A 413 18.25 -2.99 -27.42
N GLU A 414 17.03 -3.51 -27.51
CA GLU A 414 16.80 -4.94 -27.81
C GLU A 414 17.48 -5.35 -29.13
N ARG A 415 17.55 -4.44 -30.11
CA ARG A 415 18.28 -4.67 -31.37
C ARG A 415 19.77 -4.86 -31.13
N ASP A 416 20.39 -3.99 -30.33
CA ASP A 416 21.83 -4.07 -30.02
C ASP A 416 22.16 -5.26 -29.13
N MET A 417 21.26 -5.60 -28.20
CA MET A 417 21.34 -6.81 -27.40
C MET A 417 21.30 -8.05 -28.29
N GLN A 418 20.35 -8.12 -29.22
CA GLN A 418 20.22 -9.24 -30.16
C GLN A 418 21.42 -9.36 -31.10
N ASN A 419 21.97 -8.23 -31.57
CA ASN A 419 23.18 -8.22 -32.39
C ASN A 419 24.39 -8.77 -31.61
N SER A 420 24.55 -8.35 -30.35
CA SER A 420 25.64 -8.80 -29.47
C SER A 420 25.54 -10.30 -29.15
N VAL A 421 24.32 -10.79 -28.89
CA VAL A 421 24.05 -12.22 -28.67
C VAL A 421 24.33 -13.03 -29.93
N SER A 422 23.91 -12.54 -31.11
CA SER A 422 24.11 -13.23 -32.38
C SER A 422 25.58 -13.33 -32.76
N SER A 423 26.37 -12.29 -32.49
CA SER A 423 27.83 -12.29 -32.67
C SER A 423 28.52 -13.34 -31.78
N SER A 424 28.05 -13.49 -30.54
CA SER A 424 28.62 -14.42 -29.55
C SER A 424 28.18 -15.87 -29.74
N ARG A 425 27.06 -16.11 -30.44
CA ARG A 425 26.45 -17.44 -30.63
C ARG A 425 27.33 -18.41 -31.41
N ASN A 426 28.19 -17.89 -32.28
CA ASN A 426 29.11 -18.71 -33.09
C ASN A 426 30.41 -19.06 -32.34
N ASN A 427 30.63 -18.51 -31.14
CA ASN A 427 31.80 -18.80 -30.32
C ASN A 427 31.45 -19.86 -29.25
N ILE A 428 31.87 -21.10 -29.47
CA ILE A 428 31.60 -22.25 -28.60
C ILE A 428 32.09 -21.99 -27.16
N PHE A 429 33.26 -21.38 -27.01
CA PHE A 429 33.83 -21.09 -25.69
C PHE A 429 33.03 -20.05 -24.92
N ALA A 430 32.48 -19.04 -25.61
CA ALA A 430 31.61 -18.04 -24.99
C ALA A 430 30.27 -18.66 -24.53
N VAL A 431 29.73 -19.61 -25.30
CA VAL A 431 28.49 -20.32 -24.93
C VAL A 431 28.70 -21.22 -23.71
N GLU A 432 29.79 -22.00 -23.67
CA GLU A 432 30.08 -22.88 -22.53
C GLU A 432 30.33 -22.09 -21.25
N SER A 433 31.07 -20.97 -21.35
CA SER A 433 31.39 -20.10 -20.23
C SER A 433 30.16 -19.35 -19.72
N ALA A 434 29.31 -18.85 -20.63
CA ALA A 434 28.02 -18.26 -20.28
C ALA A 434 27.11 -19.24 -19.53
N SER A 435 27.04 -20.50 -19.96
CA SER A 435 26.22 -21.52 -19.30
C SER A 435 26.73 -21.87 -17.90
N LYS A 436 28.06 -21.97 -17.72
CA LYS A 436 28.68 -22.16 -16.40
C LYS A 436 28.36 -21.00 -15.46
N LEU A 437 28.59 -19.77 -15.92
CA LEU A 437 28.36 -18.57 -15.12
C LEU A 437 26.87 -18.41 -14.77
N TYR A 438 25.97 -18.64 -15.74
CA TYR A 438 24.53 -18.63 -15.51
C TYR A 438 24.15 -19.63 -14.41
N THR A 439 24.65 -20.87 -14.48
CA THR A 439 24.37 -21.90 -13.48
C THR A 439 24.87 -21.49 -12.09
N ILE A 440 26.05 -20.88 -11.99
CA ILE A 440 26.57 -20.40 -10.69
C ILE A 440 25.65 -19.31 -10.12
N LEU A 441 25.35 -18.30 -10.95
CA LEU A 441 24.58 -17.12 -10.55
C LEU A 441 23.10 -17.43 -10.24
N GLU A 442 22.51 -18.39 -10.94
CA GLU A 442 21.16 -18.91 -10.69
C GLU A 442 21.07 -19.62 -9.32
N ASN A 443 22.13 -20.31 -8.92
CA ASN A 443 22.20 -21.03 -7.64
C ASN A 443 22.62 -20.17 -6.45
N LEU A 444 22.94 -18.88 -6.65
CA LEU A 444 23.26 -17.98 -5.55
C LEU A 444 22.03 -17.68 -4.70
N SER A 445 22.21 -17.72 -3.38
CA SER A 445 21.19 -17.28 -2.43
C SER A 445 20.92 -15.79 -2.57
N VAL A 446 19.68 -15.36 -2.36
CA VAL A 446 19.34 -13.93 -2.22
C VAL A 446 20.11 -13.27 -1.06
N PRO A 447 20.33 -11.94 -1.11
CA PRO A 447 20.90 -11.21 0.02
C PRO A 447 20.08 -11.43 1.30
N ARG A 448 20.76 -11.54 2.44
CA ARG A 448 20.12 -11.77 3.74
C ARG A 448 20.70 -10.87 4.80
N PHE A 449 19.88 -10.59 5.82
CA PHE A 449 20.33 -9.94 7.04
C PHE A 449 20.23 -10.90 8.22
N ALA A 450 21.26 -10.89 9.06
CA ALA A 450 21.25 -11.56 10.36
C ALA A 450 21.97 -10.67 11.37
N ASN A 451 21.32 -10.36 12.50
CA ASN A 451 21.88 -9.50 13.55
C ASN A 451 22.44 -8.16 13.02
N ALA A 452 21.70 -7.48 12.14
CA ALA A 452 22.11 -6.25 11.46
C ALA A 452 23.35 -6.37 10.55
N ARG A 453 23.75 -7.60 10.20
CA ARG A 453 24.83 -7.87 9.24
C ARG A 453 24.26 -8.33 7.91
N LEU A 454 24.75 -7.75 6.82
CA LEU A 454 24.31 -8.06 5.46
C LEU A 454 25.21 -9.15 4.88
N GLN A 455 24.63 -10.29 4.52
CA GLN A 455 25.23 -11.29 3.65
C GLN A 455 24.87 -10.95 2.21
N LEU A 456 25.85 -10.45 1.45
CA LEU A 456 25.65 -9.98 0.09
C LEU A 456 26.34 -10.91 -0.91
N PRO A 457 25.59 -11.64 -1.77
CA PRO A 457 26.17 -12.23 -2.96
C PRO A 457 26.59 -11.11 -3.92
N CYS A 458 27.83 -11.14 -4.39
CA CYS A 458 28.33 -10.13 -5.31
C CYS A 458 29.48 -10.65 -6.18
N ILE A 459 29.66 -9.99 -7.32
CA ILE A 459 30.88 -10.10 -8.11
C ILE A 459 31.89 -9.10 -7.57
N VAL A 460 33.11 -9.56 -7.33
CA VAL A 460 34.18 -8.81 -6.65
C VAL A 460 35.26 -8.39 -7.63
N PHE A 461 35.66 -7.12 -7.54
CA PHE A 461 36.77 -6.53 -8.29
C PHE A 461 37.78 -5.95 -7.29
N PRO A 462 38.91 -6.64 -7.04
CA PRO A 462 39.94 -6.14 -6.12
C PRO A 462 40.53 -4.82 -6.60
N LEU A 463 40.70 -3.86 -5.69
CA LEU A 463 41.35 -2.60 -6.02
C LEU A 463 42.87 -2.79 -6.15
N THR A 464 43.44 -2.22 -7.21
CA THR A 464 44.88 -2.28 -7.51
C THR A 464 45.58 -0.95 -7.19
N GLU A 465 44.85 0.17 -7.27
CA GLU A 465 45.38 1.50 -7.00
C GLU A 465 44.29 2.41 -6.43
N VAL A 466 44.64 3.18 -5.39
CA VAL A 466 43.83 4.30 -4.87
C VAL A 466 44.75 5.50 -4.69
N ARG A 467 44.49 6.55 -5.46
CA ARG A 467 45.28 7.78 -5.44
C ARG A 467 44.38 8.97 -5.17
N ARG A 468 44.74 9.78 -4.19
CA ARG A 468 44.03 11.03 -3.91
C ARG A 468 44.44 12.09 -4.93
N ARG A 469 43.48 12.84 -5.49
CA ARG A 469 43.76 14.01 -6.32
C ARG A 469 44.10 15.21 -5.43
N PRO A 470 45.31 15.80 -5.51
CA PRO A 470 45.62 17.02 -4.78
C PRO A 470 44.94 18.24 -5.44
N GLY A 471 44.20 19.05 -4.67
CA GLY A 471 43.78 20.40 -5.09
C GLY A 471 42.33 20.59 -5.58
N GLN A 472 41.47 19.57 -5.50
CA GLN A 472 40.01 19.68 -5.72
C GLN A 472 39.22 19.17 -4.50
N ASP A 473 39.78 19.35 -3.30
CA ASP A 473 39.06 19.03 -2.08
C ASP A 473 38.01 20.14 -1.83
N GLY A 474 36.74 19.77 -1.72
CA GLY A 474 35.80 20.60 -0.97
C GLY A 474 36.18 20.54 0.51
N ASP A 475 35.74 21.50 1.33
CA ASP A 475 36.14 21.59 2.75
C ASP A 475 35.86 20.31 3.58
N THR A 476 35.05 19.36 3.08
CA THR A 476 34.65 18.12 3.77
C THR A 476 34.86 16.81 3.00
N CYS A 477 35.12 16.82 1.69
CA CYS A 477 35.13 15.59 0.86
C CYS A 477 36.42 15.44 0.05
N PHE A 478 36.89 14.20 -0.12
CA PHE A 478 38.11 13.85 -0.85
C PHE A 478 37.77 13.17 -2.19
N ILE A 479 38.52 13.50 -3.23
CA ILE A 479 38.39 12.87 -4.56
C ILE A 479 39.53 11.86 -4.77
N TYR A 480 39.17 10.63 -5.12
CA TYR A 480 40.11 9.55 -5.40
C TYR A 480 39.96 9.01 -6.82
N ASP A 481 41.11 8.84 -7.49
CA ASP A 481 41.24 7.96 -8.64
C ASP A 481 41.39 6.52 -8.13
N VAL A 482 40.46 5.67 -8.55
CA VAL A 482 40.39 4.27 -8.13
C VAL A 482 40.53 3.37 -9.34
N LYS A 483 41.45 2.41 -9.25
CA LYS A 483 41.60 1.34 -10.24
C LYS A 483 41.28 0.01 -9.60
N ALA A 484 40.44 -0.76 -10.26
CA ALA A 484 40.12 -2.12 -9.89
C ALA A 484 40.49 -3.06 -11.04
N ASP A 485 40.83 -4.29 -10.68
CA ASP A 485 41.12 -5.32 -11.67
C ASP A 485 39.92 -5.51 -12.58
N GLY A 486 40.18 -5.59 -13.88
CA GLY A 486 39.15 -5.77 -14.90
C GLY A 486 38.19 -4.60 -15.19
N LEU A 487 38.25 -3.50 -14.43
CA LEU A 487 37.37 -2.35 -14.61
C LEU A 487 38.12 -1.14 -15.17
N GLN A 488 37.39 -0.26 -15.86
CA GLN A 488 37.90 1.06 -16.27
C GLN A 488 38.24 1.90 -15.04
N ASP A 489 39.04 2.96 -15.21
CA ASP A 489 39.44 3.84 -14.11
C ASP A 489 38.23 4.64 -13.60
N LEU A 490 38.10 4.77 -12.29
CA LEU A 490 36.90 5.28 -11.62
C LEU A 490 37.22 6.49 -10.73
N LEU A 491 36.22 7.33 -10.56
CA LEU A 491 36.26 8.45 -9.62
C LEU A 491 35.32 8.19 -8.46
N VAL A 492 35.84 8.30 -7.24
CA VAL A 492 35.07 8.16 -6.01
C VAL A 492 35.23 9.43 -5.17
N ILE A 493 34.11 9.97 -4.72
CA ILE A 493 34.06 11.15 -3.85
C ILE A 493 33.52 10.71 -2.50
N THR A 494 34.31 10.90 -1.44
CA THR A 494 33.94 10.43 -0.11
C THR A 494 34.50 11.32 1.00
N GLU A 495 33.74 11.44 2.09
CA GLU A 495 34.22 12.06 3.35
C GLU A 495 35.26 11.17 4.06
N ASP A 496 35.29 9.86 3.77
CA ASP A 496 36.20 8.92 4.39
C ASP A 496 37.64 9.07 3.87
N LYS A 497 38.62 9.13 4.79
CA LYS A 497 40.04 9.12 4.43
C LYS A 497 40.47 7.71 4.03
N LEU A 498 40.58 7.47 2.73
CA LEU A 498 41.10 6.24 2.19
C LEU A 498 42.63 6.21 2.26
N GLY A 499 43.18 5.08 2.70
CA GLY A 499 44.62 4.85 2.64
C GLY A 499 45.07 4.79 1.19
N GLN A 500 46.04 5.61 0.79
CA GLN A 500 46.57 5.62 -0.57
C GLN A 500 47.52 4.44 -0.78
N PHE A 501 47.33 3.71 -1.88
CA PHE A 501 48.19 2.58 -2.23
C PHE A 501 48.27 2.39 -3.74
N SER A 502 49.33 1.73 -4.17
CA SER A 502 49.60 1.43 -5.56
C SER A 502 50.38 0.12 -5.65
N PRO A 503 50.59 -0.47 -6.85
CA PRO A 503 51.42 -1.68 -6.98
C PRO A 503 52.83 -1.53 -6.37
N ALA A 504 53.36 -0.30 -6.30
CA ALA A 504 54.64 0.04 -5.68
C ALA A 504 54.57 0.29 -4.15
N ARG A 505 53.37 0.47 -3.58
CA ARG A 505 53.13 0.75 -2.15
C ARG A 505 52.01 -0.13 -1.61
N ARG A 506 52.35 -1.22 -0.92
CA ARG A 506 51.37 -2.16 -0.38
C ARG A 506 50.58 -1.56 0.80
N THR A 507 49.27 -1.74 0.77
CA THR A 507 48.34 -1.41 1.87
C THR A 507 48.21 -2.60 2.84
N ARG A 508 47.90 -2.32 4.12
CA ARG A 508 47.50 -3.34 5.11
C ARG A 508 46.03 -3.72 5.02
N ARG A 509 45.19 -2.88 4.42
CA ARG A 509 43.74 -3.10 4.26
C ARG A 509 43.40 -3.44 2.82
N THR A 510 42.58 -4.48 2.65
CA THR A 510 42.01 -4.89 1.36
C THR A 510 40.80 -4.02 1.04
N PHE A 511 40.73 -3.50 -0.18
CA PHE A 511 39.57 -2.78 -0.69
C PHE A 511 39.01 -3.52 -1.90
N LEU A 512 37.68 -3.60 -1.98
CA LEU A 512 36.96 -4.28 -3.05
C LEU A 512 35.94 -3.32 -3.64
N LEU A 513 35.83 -3.28 -4.96
CA LEU A 513 34.64 -2.77 -5.62
C LEU A 513 33.76 -3.98 -5.92
N VAL A 514 32.49 -3.92 -5.55
CA VAL A 514 31.58 -5.05 -5.74
C VAL A 514 30.37 -4.65 -6.56
N ARG A 515 29.92 -5.57 -7.42
CA ARG A 515 28.61 -5.53 -8.06
C ARG A 515 27.66 -6.42 -7.26
N PRO A 516 26.73 -5.84 -6.48
CA PRO A 516 25.71 -6.62 -5.81
C PRO A 516 24.94 -7.48 -6.81
N TRP A 517 24.77 -8.77 -6.53
CA TRP A 517 24.05 -9.67 -7.42
C TRP A 517 22.55 -9.64 -7.18
N ASN A 518 21.77 -9.57 -8.27
CA ASN A 518 20.33 -9.68 -8.24
C ASN A 518 19.84 -10.78 -9.19
N ARG A 519 19.12 -11.76 -8.65
CA ARG A 519 18.46 -12.80 -9.45
C ARG A 519 17.49 -12.23 -10.51
N HIS A 520 16.98 -11.02 -10.31
CA HIS A 520 16.10 -10.36 -11.28
C HIS A 520 16.81 -9.94 -12.57
N ASP A 521 18.15 -9.85 -12.56
CA ASP A 521 18.96 -9.56 -13.75
C ASP A 521 19.05 -10.74 -14.72
N LEU A 522 18.61 -11.95 -14.31
CA LEU A 522 18.53 -13.15 -15.15
C LEU A 522 17.43 -13.08 -16.22
N GLY A 523 16.59 -12.03 -16.23
CA GLY A 523 15.54 -11.85 -17.24
C GLY A 523 14.41 -12.88 -17.17
N LEU A 524 14.27 -13.57 -16.03
CA LEU A 524 13.11 -14.42 -15.76
C LEU A 524 11.89 -13.51 -15.61
N ILE A 525 11.02 -13.52 -16.63
CA ILE A 525 9.69 -12.91 -16.56
C ILE A 525 8.98 -13.55 -15.37
N ASN A 526 8.76 -12.78 -14.30
CA ASN A 526 7.86 -13.21 -13.24
C ASN A 526 6.44 -13.10 -13.81
N PHE A 527 5.80 -14.24 -14.06
CA PHE A 527 4.39 -14.38 -14.42
C PHE A 527 3.39 -13.84 -13.37
N ALA A 528 3.83 -13.01 -12.42
CA ALA A 528 3.01 -12.55 -11.30
C ALA A 528 2.69 -11.05 -11.32
N ASP A 529 3.37 -10.24 -12.14
CA ASP A 529 3.07 -8.80 -12.26
C ASP A 529 3.51 -8.33 -13.66
N GLU A 530 2.60 -8.36 -14.62
CA GLU A 530 2.19 -7.19 -15.41
C GLU A 530 1.37 -7.61 -16.63
N THR A 531 0.17 -7.03 -16.72
CA THR A 531 -0.55 -6.76 -17.95
C THR A 531 0.24 -5.76 -18.78
N HIS A 532 1.25 -6.23 -19.51
CA HIS A 532 1.78 -5.53 -20.66
C HIS A 532 1.33 -6.25 -21.93
N SER A 533 0.78 -5.47 -22.86
CA SER A 533 0.38 -5.84 -24.20
C SER A 533 1.39 -6.79 -24.85
N THR A 534 0.91 -8.00 -25.15
CA THR A 534 1.49 -8.89 -26.16
C THR A 534 1.40 -8.24 -27.53
N GLU A 535 2.38 -7.40 -27.87
CA GLU A 535 2.68 -7.09 -29.27
C GLU A 535 4.19 -7.24 -29.47
N ASP A 536 4.54 -7.95 -30.55
CA ASP A 536 5.87 -8.30 -31.05
C ASP A 536 6.69 -9.36 -30.30
N TRP A 537 6.28 -10.63 -30.44
CA TRP A 537 7.23 -11.75 -30.46
C TRP A 537 7.19 -12.46 -31.82
N PRO A 538 8.35 -12.83 -32.42
CA PRO A 538 8.36 -13.66 -33.62
C PRO A 538 7.90 -15.09 -33.29
N GLU A 539 7.14 -15.71 -34.20
CA GLU A 539 6.62 -17.07 -34.04
C GLU A 539 7.72 -18.13 -33.72
N PRO A 540 7.44 -19.09 -32.82
CA PRO A 540 8.38 -20.16 -32.49
C PRO A 540 8.37 -21.24 -33.58
N GLY A 541 9.33 -21.16 -34.52
CA GLY A 541 9.35 -22.11 -35.65
C GLY A 541 10.66 -22.28 -36.42
N SER A 542 11.81 -21.77 -35.93
CA SER A 542 13.10 -21.95 -36.64
C SER A 542 13.96 -23.05 -36.01
N PRO A 543 14.42 -24.07 -36.77
CA PRO A 543 15.26 -25.14 -36.23
C PRO A 543 16.65 -24.58 -35.89
N GLY A 544 17.01 -24.59 -34.60
CA GLY A 544 18.28 -24.06 -34.07
C GLY A 544 18.15 -23.02 -32.96
N TYR A 545 16.93 -22.60 -32.59
CA TYR A 545 16.71 -21.69 -31.45
C TYR A 545 16.71 -22.46 -30.12
N ASN A 546 17.85 -22.48 -29.42
CA ASN A 546 17.88 -22.84 -27.99
C ASN A 546 17.58 -21.59 -27.14
N GLU A 547 16.39 -21.54 -26.54
CA GLU A 547 15.93 -20.43 -25.71
C GLU A 547 16.87 -20.21 -24.51
N GLN A 548 17.39 -21.31 -23.92
CA GLN A 548 18.29 -21.26 -22.77
C GLN A 548 19.63 -20.62 -23.11
N THR A 549 20.28 -21.04 -24.19
CA THR A 549 21.54 -20.44 -24.67
C THR A 549 21.40 -18.95 -24.97
N THR A 550 20.22 -18.54 -25.42
CA THR A 550 19.94 -17.12 -25.67
C THR A 550 19.88 -16.32 -24.36
N ARG A 551 19.26 -16.88 -23.30
CA ARG A 551 19.23 -16.27 -21.96
C ARG A 551 20.62 -16.18 -21.33
N GLU A 552 21.42 -17.25 -21.45
CA GLU A 552 22.80 -17.30 -20.96
C GLU A 552 23.69 -16.24 -21.62
N LEU A 553 23.66 -16.12 -22.95
CA LEU A 553 24.42 -15.09 -23.66
C LEU A 553 23.93 -13.66 -23.37
N ARG A 554 22.62 -13.46 -23.21
CA ARG A 554 22.05 -12.16 -22.79
C ARG A 554 22.57 -11.75 -21.41
N LEU A 555 22.78 -12.69 -20.48
CA LEU A 555 23.34 -12.41 -19.17
C LEU A 555 24.77 -11.86 -19.27
N ILE A 556 25.65 -12.49 -20.07
CA ILE A 556 27.04 -12.01 -20.26
C ILE A 556 27.06 -10.58 -20.82
N VAL A 557 26.21 -10.29 -21.80
CA VAL A 557 26.08 -8.94 -22.36
C VAL A 557 25.67 -7.94 -21.27
N ARG A 558 24.70 -8.27 -20.41
CA ARG A 558 24.27 -7.42 -19.27
C ARG A 558 25.36 -7.25 -18.21
N LEU A 559 26.20 -8.26 -18.01
CA LEU A 559 27.32 -8.18 -17.08
C LEU A 559 28.44 -7.26 -17.58
N GLY A 560 28.61 -7.14 -18.90
CA GLY A 560 29.55 -6.20 -19.51
C GLY A 560 29.09 -4.73 -19.52
N GLN A 561 27.81 -4.45 -19.30
CA GLN A 561 27.29 -3.07 -19.25
C GLN A 561 27.74 -2.33 -17.97
N PRO A 562 27.73 -0.97 -17.99
CA PRO A 562 27.97 -0.18 -16.79
C PRO A 562 27.02 -0.56 -15.66
N PHE A 563 27.52 -0.58 -14.42
CA PHE A 563 26.75 -0.97 -13.24
C PHE A 563 27.04 -0.08 -12.03
N GLY A 564 26.08 0.01 -11.11
CA GLY A 564 26.28 0.64 -9.81
C GLY A 564 27.09 -0.27 -8.88
N GLY A 565 28.24 0.21 -8.40
CA GLY A 565 29.14 -0.53 -7.54
C GLY A 565 29.09 -0.07 -6.08
N LEU A 566 29.46 -0.96 -5.16
CA LEU A 566 29.72 -0.62 -3.76
C LEU A 566 31.22 -0.72 -3.48
N LEU A 567 31.81 0.33 -2.89
CA LEU A 567 33.19 0.29 -2.42
C LEU A 567 33.23 -0.25 -0.99
N LEU A 568 33.94 -1.34 -0.77
CA LEU A 568 34.05 -2.03 0.52
C LEU A 568 35.50 -2.03 1.03
N ALA A 569 35.67 -1.85 2.34
CA ALA A 569 36.94 -1.97 3.02
C ALA A 569 36.90 -3.14 4.03
N GLN A 570 37.87 -4.05 3.93
CA GLN A 570 37.98 -5.18 4.85
C GLN A 570 38.43 -4.71 6.23
N GLN A 571 37.76 -5.22 7.26
CA GLN A 571 38.07 -5.01 8.66
C GLN A 571 39.00 -6.11 9.19
N TRP A 572 39.55 -5.93 10.39
CA TRP A 572 40.49 -6.87 11.00
C TRP A 572 39.88 -8.26 11.26
N GLY A 573 38.57 -8.34 11.49
CA GLY A 573 37.83 -9.59 11.70
C GLY A 573 37.50 -10.37 10.42
N GLY A 574 37.85 -9.83 9.25
CA GLY A 574 37.55 -10.42 7.95
C GLY A 574 36.26 -9.90 7.31
N GLU A 575 35.37 -9.28 8.09
CA GLU A 575 34.15 -8.65 7.58
C GLU A 575 34.44 -7.35 6.82
N TYR A 576 33.44 -6.87 6.09
CA TYR A 576 33.56 -5.67 5.25
C TYR A 576 32.73 -4.52 5.79
N LYS A 577 33.16 -3.30 5.49
CA LYS A 577 32.37 -2.08 5.72
C LYS A 577 32.27 -1.30 4.41
N ARG A 578 31.08 -0.83 4.05
CA ARG A 578 30.91 0.08 2.91
C ARG A 578 31.56 1.43 3.21
N ILE A 579 32.30 1.91 2.22
CA ILE A 579 32.75 3.30 2.15
C ILE A 579 31.63 4.09 1.49
N ALA A 580 31.12 5.08 2.22
CA ALA A 580 30.05 5.93 1.74
C ALA A 580 30.57 6.87 0.65
N SER A 581 29.76 7.18 -0.35
CA SER A 581 30.14 8.03 -1.48
C SER A 581 29.08 9.10 -1.70
N ASP A 582 29.50 10.33 -2.00
CA ASP A 582 28.60 11.46 -2.23
C ASP A 582 27.96 11.42 -3.63
N ASN A 583 28.51 10.60 -4.52
CA ASN A 583 27.98 10.29 -5.84
C ASN A 583 27.85 8.78 -6.05
N ASN A 584 27.00 8.40 -7.01
CA ASN A 584 26.88 7.02 -7.45
C ASN A 584 28.21 6.55 -8.03
N ILE A 585 28.71 5.40 -7.57
CA ILE A 585 29.91 4.77 -8.13
C ILE A 585 29.46 3.91 -9.31
N ILE A 586 29.79 4.35 -10.53
CA ILE A 586 29.42 3.65 -11.76
C ILE A 586 30.65 3.02 -12.36
N ALA A 587 30.68 1.69 -12.39
CA ALA A 587 31.78 0.91 -12.93
C ALA A 587 31.47 0.33 -14.30
N GLN A 588 32.50 0.15 -15.12
CA GLN A 588 32.41 -0.46 -16.45
C GLN A 588 33.55 -1.44 -16.66
N VAL A 589 33.24 -2.60 -17.24
CA VAL A 589 34.23 -3.64 -17.56
C VAL A 589 35.10 -3.18 -18.74
N LYS A 590 36.41 -3.46 -18.67
CA LYS A 590 37.39 -3.05 -19.70
C LYS A 590 37.22 -3.79 -21.02
N ASP A 591 36.97 -5.09 -20.96
CA ASP A 591 36.83 -5.97 -22.13
C ASP A 591 35.65 -6.92 -21.91
N THR A 592 34.65 -6.84 -22.79
CA THR A 592 33.45 -7.68 -22.72
C THR A 592 33.71 -9.11 -23.19
N ALA A 593 34.82 -9.37 -23.89
CA ALA A 593 35.18 -10.70 -24.39
C ALA A 593 35.80 -11.62 -23.32
N SER A 594 36.21 -11.06 -22.18
CA SER A 594 36.86 -11.76 -21.06
C SER A 594 36.02 -11.77 -19.77
N VAL A 595 34.74 -11.37 -19.84
CA VAL A 595 33.82 -11.27 -18.70
C VAL A 595 33.79 -12.55 -17.85
N ASP A 596 33.87 -13.72 -18.47
CA ASP A 596 33.82 -15.02 -17.77
C ASP A 596 35.08 -15.35 -16.97
N ASP A 597 36.27 -14.89 -17.39
CA ASP A 597 37.53 -15.10 -16.67
C ASP A 597 37.70 -14.11 -15.49
N MET A 598 36.87 -13.07 -15.43
CA MET A 598 37.05 -11.91 -14.54
C MET A 598 36.14 -11.92 -13.30
N MET A 599 35.17 -12.83 -13.22
CA MET A 599 34.08 -12.76 -12.24
C MET A 599 34.37 -13.58 -10.98
N ASP A 600 35.07 -12.98 -10.02
CA ASP A 600 35.23 -13.53 -8.66
C ASP A 600 33.93 -13.37 -7.87
N ILE A 601 33.09 -14.41 -7.88
CA ILE A 601 31.80 -14.43 -7.19
C ILE A 601 32.00 -14.82 -5.73
N ARG A 602 31.59 -13.94 -4.81
CA ARG A 602 31.71 -14.18 -3.36
C ARG A 602 30.43 -13.84 -2.62
N MET A 603 30.27 -14.47 -1.47
CA MET A 603 29.36 -14.04 -0.43
C MET A 603 30.13 -13.24 0.60
N LEU A 604 29.83 -11.95 0.73
CA LEU A 604 30.50 -11.07 1.68
C LEU A 604 29.59 -10.77 2.87
N GLU A 605 30.17 -10.78 4.06
CA GLU A 605 29.52 -10.31 5.28
C GLU A 605 29.90 -8.84 5.52
N ILE A 606 28.89 -7.97 5.57
CA ILE A 606 29.05 -6.52 5.65
C ILE A 606 28.42 -6.00 6.94
N LEU A 607 29.22 -5.26 7.70
CA LEU A 607 28.89 -4.67 9.01
C LEU A 607 28.07 -3.40 8.91
#